data_AF-A0A225WRC0-F1
#
_entry.id   AF-A0A225WRC0-F1
#
_cell.length_a   1.000
_cell.length_b   1.000
_cell.length_c   1.000
_cell.angle_alpha   90.00
_cell.angle_beta   90.00
_cell.angle_gamma   90.00
#
_symmetry.space_group_name_H-M   'P 1'
#
loop_
_entity.id
_entity.type
_entity.pdbx_description
1 polymer ?
#
loop_
_entity_poly.entity_id
_entity_poly.type
_entity_poly.pdbx_seq_one_letter_code
_entity_poly.pdbx_strand_id
1 'polypeptide(L)'
;MEKFRARCSMVDPVTNQPRFGPKMLAKVQDLLRRYDDVKVAMEEDAPLRLQGAKRTAELAQQQEQKRLQQEAREREAEQEREEQQRVESLAAAAQTKREQREKERAEAEQQRKLEEEEREHLNASIPHGNLGLEMGIAMLRESTGSEATYRQSLQKLLVVVSNICGHQCLLALGFKELQQGDETQPRDVFVLEEPDLSEDLDVWSNWFDELKEMQNLVEAKLS
;
A
#
# COMPACT_ATOMS: atom_id res chain seq x y z
N MET A 1 -5.07 77.36 -39.58
CA MET A 1 -4.20 78.07 -40.54
C MET A 1 -4.89 78.41 -41.87
N GLU A 2 -5.96 77.71 -42.26
CA GLU A 2 -6.71 77.98 -43.51
C GLU A 2 -7.31 79.38 -43.59
N LYS A 3 -7.82 79.94 -42.48
CA LYS A 3 -8.33 81.31 -42.43
C LYS A 3 -7.27 82.37 -42.80
N PHE A 4 -5.99 82.11 -42.51
CA PHE A 4 -4.90 83.02 -42.90
C PHE A 4 -4.56 82.90 -44.39
N ARG A 5 -4.59 81.68 -44.94
CA ARG A 5 -4.45 81.44 -46.39
C ARG A 5 -5.56 82.15 -47.18
N ALA A 6 -6.80 82.02 -46.73
CA ALA A 6 -7.96 82.69 -47.34
C ALA A 6 -7.88 84.22 -47.26
N ARG A 7 -7.30 84.78 -46.19
CA ARG A 7 -7.07 86.23 -46.06
C ARG A 7 -5.99 86.74 -47.00
N CYS A 8 -4.94 85.96 -47.27
CA CYS A 8 -3.89 86.35 -48.22
C CYS A 8 -4.39 86.47 -49.67
N SER A 9 -5.47 85.77 -50.04
CA SER A 9 -6.12 85.84 -51.35
C SER A 9 -7.20 86.92 -51.44
N MET A 10 -7.44 87.71 -50.38
CA MET A 10 -8.43 88.78 -50.43
C MET A 10 -7.91 90.00 -51.19
N VAL A 11 -8.73 90.45 -52.13
CA VAL A 11 -8.50 91.66 -52.93
C VAL A 11 -9.31 92.82 -52.34
N ASP A 12 -8.77 94.03 -52.39
CA ASP A 12 -9.49 95.24 -52.02
C ASP A 12 -10.59 95.53 -53.08
N PRO A 13 -11.87 95.62 -52.68
CA PRO A 13 -12.99 95.78 -53.60
C PRO A 13 -12.99 97.11 -54.37
N VAL A 14 -12.21 98.12 -53.93
CA VAL A 14 -12.16 99.45 -54.58
C VAL A 14 -11.03 99.54 -55.59
N THR A 15 -9.87 98.97 -55.28
CA THR A 15 -8.66 99.10 -56.10
C THR A 15 -8.33 97.84 -56.91
N ASN A 16 -9.03 96.73 -56.66
CA ASN A 16 -8.74 95.41 -57.20
C ASN A 16 -7.29 94.93 -56.97
N GLN A 17 -6.58 95.53 -56.00
CA GLN A 17 -5.23 95.13 -55.61
C GLN A 17 -5.26 94.22 -54.37
N PRO A 18 -4.24 93.37 -54.17
CA PRO A 18 -4.14 92.56 -52.97
C PRO A 18 -4.27 93.42 -51.71
N ARG A 19 -5.19 93.06 -50.80
CA ARG A 19 -5.49 93.84 -49.58
C ARG A 19 -4.27 93.95 -48.64
N PHE A 20 -3.32 93.03 -48.76
CA PHE A 20 -2.07 93.04 -48.01
C PHE A 20 -0.90 93.42 -48.92
N GLY A 21 -0.11 94.41 -48.50
CA GLY A 21 1.08 94.82 -49.23
C GLY A 21 2.13 93.69 -49.31
N PRO A 22 3.04 93.72 -50.32
CA PRO A 22 3.94 92.61 -50.64
C PRO A 22 4.78 92.13 -49.46
N LYS A 23 5.24 93.05 -48.61
CA LYS A 23 6.07 92.75 -47.43
C LYS A 23 5.31 92.00 -46.34
N MET A 24 4.02 92.28 -46.15
CA MET A 24 3.20 91.61 -45.14
C MET A 24 2.74 90.24 -45.66
N LEU A 25 2.40 90.17 -46.95
CA LEU A 25 2.03 88.93 -47.62
C LEU A 25 3.20 87.92 -47.60
N ALA A 26 4.42 88.37 -47.89
CA ALA A 26 5.62 87.54 -47.78
C ALA A 26 5.86 87.02 -46.35
N LYS A 27 5.63 87.84 -45.31
CA LYS A 27 5.76 87.41 -43.90
C LYS A 27 4.72 86.37 -43.50
N VAL A 28 3.46 86.54 -43.93
CA VAL A 28 2.40 85.57 -43.63
C VAL A 28 2.61 84.27 -44.40
N GLN A 29 3.07 84.34 -45.65
CA GLN A 29 3.44 83.16 -46.44
C GLN A 29 4.61 82.40 -45.82
N ASP A 30 5.66 83.09 -45.34
CA ASP A 30 6.78 82.47 -44.65
C ASP A 30 6.35 81.78 -43.35
N LEU A 31 5.47 82.41 -42.56
CA LEU A 31 4.90 81.80 -41.36
C LEU A 31 4.06 80.55 -41.67
N LEU A 32 3.22 80.62 -42.72
CA LEU A 32 2.41 79.49 -43.16
C LEU A 32 3.28 78.33 -43.65
N ARG A 33 4.37 78.63 -44.36
CA ARG A 33 5.35 77.64 -44.82
C ARG A 33 6.03 76.96 -43.64
N ARG A 34 6.56 77.72 -42.68
CA ARG A 34 7.19 77.14 -41.46
C ARG A 34 6.21 76.29 -40.65
N TYR A 35 4.93 76.69 -40.59
CA TYR A 35 3.90 75.90 -39.93
C TYR A 35 3.65 74.58 -40.68
N ASP A 36 3.54 74.62 -42.01
CA ASP A 36 3.39 73.41 -42.82
C ASP A 36 4.60 72.49 -42.67
N ASP A 37 5.82 73.04 -42.69
CA ASP A 37 7.07 72.28 -42.52
C ASP A 37 7.11 71.58 -41.15
N VAL A 38 6.74 72.27 -40.06
CA VAL A 38 6.65 71.67 -38.71
C VAL A 38 5.53 70.64 -38.62
N LYS A 39 4.38 70.92 -39.23
CA LYS A 39 3.24 70.00 -39.23
C LYS A 39 3.59 68.70 -39.94
N VAL A 40 4.21 68.78 -41.12
CA VAL A 40 4.68 67.61 -41.88
C VAL A 40 5.72 66.84 -41.07
N ALA A 41 6.72 67.52 -40.49
CA ALA A 41 7.71 66.86 -39.64
C ALA A 41 7.09 66.13 -38.43
N MET A 42 6.04 66.69 -37.81
CA MET A 42 5.32 66.04 -36.71
C MET A 42 4.46 64.86 -37.18
N GLU A 43 3.83 64.96 -38.36
CA GLU A 43 3.02 63.89 -38.94
C GLU A 43 3.88 62.72 -39.45
N GLU A 44 5.08 62.99 -39.97
CA GLU A 44 6.06 61.98 -40.39
C GLU A 44 6.69 61.24 -39.20
N ASP A 45 6.89 61.91 -38.07
CA ASP A 45 7.48 61.32 -36.85
C ASP A 45 6.43 60.58 -35.97
N ALA A 46 5.13 60.86 -36.17
CA ALA A 46 4.03 60.20 -35.48
C ALA A 46 3.99 58.65 -35.67
N PRO A 47 4.10 58.09 -36.89
CA PRO A 47 4.12 56.64 -37.09
C PRO A 47 5.35 55.96 -36.46
N LEU A 48 6.51 56.64 -36.43
CA LEU A 48 7.72 56.12 -35.79
C LEU A 48 7.57 56.05 -34.26
N ARG A 49 6.94 57.06 -33.64
CA ARG A 49 6.64 57.04 -32.20
C ARG A 49 5.64 55.95 -31.82
N LEU A 50 4.61 55.74 -32.64
CA LEU A 50 3.65 54.64 -32.49
C LEU A 50 4.34 53.28 -32.60
N GLN A 51 5.27 53.11 -33.54
CA GLN A 51 6.03 51.87 -33.69
C GLN A 51 6.99 51.63 -32.52
N GLY A 52 7.64 52.68 -32.02
CA GLY A 52 8.48 52.63 -30.82
C GLY A 52 7.69 52.21 -29.59
N ALA A 53 6.53 52.84 -29.34
CA ALA A 53 5.66 52.52 -28.21
C ALA A 53 5.10 51.09 -28.26
N LYS A 54 4.77 50.58 -29.45
CA LYS A 54 4.35 49.18 -29.63
C LYS A 54 5.46 48.21 -29.28
N ARG A 55 6.67 48.43 -29.80
CA ARG A 55 7.83 47.57 -29.50
C ARG A 55 8.17 47.57 -28.01
N THR A 56 8.08 48.70 -27.33
CA THR A 56 8.31 48.76 -25.88
C THR A 56 7.23 48.02 -25.10
N ALA A 57 5.96 48.12 -25.52
CA ALA A 57 4.86 47.39 -24.90
C ALA A 57 4.99 45.86 -25.11
N GLU A 58 5.36 45.43 -26.31
CA GLU A 58 5.63 44.02 -26.64
C GLU A 58 6.80 43.47 -25.82
N LEU A 59 7.89 44.23 -25.68
CA LEU A 59 9.02 43.84 -24.83
C LEU A 59 8.62 43.71 -23.35
N ALA A 60 7.82 44.64 -22.84
CA ALA A 60 7.31 44.59 -21.47
C ALA A 60 6.41 43.35 -21.25
N GLN A 61 5.53 43.04 -22.21
CA GLN A 61 4.70 41.84 -22.16
C GLN A 61 5.53 40.55 -22.18
N GLN A 62 6.54 40.47 -23.04
CA GLN A 62 7.44 39.31 -23.09
C GLN A 62 8.22 39.14 -21.79
N GLN A 63 8.68 40.23 -21.18
CA GLN A 63 9.38 40.16 -19.89
C GLN A 63 8.45 39.67 -18.78
N GLU A 64 7.23 40.18 -18.71
CA GLU A 64 6.26 39.74 -17.70
C GLU A 64 5.89 38.26 -17.91
N GLN A 65 5.69 37.83 -19.16
CA GLN A 65 5.41 36.43 -19.47
C GLN A 65 6.56 35.52 -19.07
N LYS A 66 7.81 35.94 -19.27
CA LYS A 66 8.99 35.19 -18.79
C LYS A 66 9.04 35.10 -17.27
N ARG A 67 8.72 36.18 -16.56
CA ARG A 67 8.66 36.18 -15.09
C ARG A 67 7.60 35.20 -14.57
N LEU A 68 6.40 35.25 -15.14
CA LEU A 68 5.32 34.33 -14.78
C LEU A 68 5.69 32.87 -15.07
N GLN A 69 6.33 32.59 -16.21
CA GLN A 69 6.81 31.25 -16.53
C GLN A 69 7.90 30.76 -15.56
N GLN A 70 8.82 31.65 -15.17
CA GLN A 70 9.86 31.31 -14.21
C GLN A 70 9.27 31.04 -12.83
N GLU A 71 8.36 31.89 -12.35
CA GLU A 71 7.68 31.70 -11.08
C GLU A 71 6.85 30.40 -11.05
N ALA A 72 6.16 30.07 -12.15
CA ALA A 72 5.44 28.81 -12.27
C ALA A 72 6.38 27.60 -12.16
N ARG A 73 7.53 27.63 -12.86
CA ARG A 73 8.54 26.56 -12.79
C ARG A 73 9.15 26.41 -11.40
N GLU A 74 9.40 27.53 -10.72
CA GLU A 74 9.94 27.52 -9.35
C GLU A 74 8.94 26.90 -8.38
N ARG A 75 7.65 27.24 -8.50
CA ARG A 75 6.58 26.63 -7.69
C ARG A 75 6.41 25.13 -7.97
N GLU A 76 6.44 24.72 -9.23
CA GLU A 76 6.38 23.29 -9.60
C GLU A 76 7.58 22.54 -9.02
N ALA A 77 8.79 23.08 -9.14
CA ALA A 77 9.99 22.45 -8.58
C ALA A 77 9.97 22.38 -7.04
N GLU A 78 9.38 23.37 -6.37
CA GLU A 78 9.19 23.35 -4.92
C GLU A 78 8.18 22.26 -4.51
N GLN A 79 7.05 22.16 -5.21
CA GLN A 79 6.06 21.11 -4.98
C GLN A 79 6.64 19.71 -5.19
N GLU A 80 7.39 19.50 -6.27
CA GLU A 80 8.07 18.22 -6.52
C GLU A 80 9.04 17.85 -5.40
N ARG A 81 9.78 18.82 -4.85
CA ARG A 81 10.68 18.58 -3.71
C ARG A 81 9.92 18.21 -2.45
N GLU A 82 8.82 18.90 -2.15
CA GLU A 82 7.98 18.56 -1.01
C GLU A 82 7.37 17.17 -1.14
N GLU A 83 6.90 16.80 -2.34
CA GLU A 83 6.38 15.47 -2.63
C GLU A 83 7.47 14.40 -2.50
N GLN A 84 8.66 14.64 -3.04
CA GLN A 84 9.81 13.75 -2.87
C GLN A 84 10.15 13.55 -1.40
N GLN A 85 10.20 14.61 -0.60
CA GLN A 85 10.43 14.51 0.85
C GLN A 85 9.34 13.72 1.57
N ARG A 86 8.07 13.87 1.17
CA ARG A 86 6.96 13.07 1.71
C ARG A 86 7.12 11.60 1.36
N VAL A 87 7.47 11.29 0.11
CA VAL A 87 7.69 9.90 -0.32
C VAL A 87 8.88 9.29 0.40
N GLU A 88 9.99 10.00 0.52
CA GLU A 88 11.20 9.56 1.23
C GLU A 88 10.94 9.31 2.72
N SER A 89 10.24 10.23 3.39
CA SER A 89 9.89 10.07 4.81
C SER A 89 8.95 8.88 5.04
N LEU A 90 7.98 8.65 4.14
CA LEU A 90 7.11 7.47 4.20
C LEU A 90 7.89 6.17 3.93
N ALA A 91 8.81 6.18 2.97
CA ALA A 91 9.68 5.04 2.67
C ALA A 91 10.59 4.70 3.87
N ALA A 92 11.19 5.70 4.50
CA ALA A 92 12.00 5.54 5.70
C ALA A 92 11.17 4.96 6.86
N ALA A 93 9.98 5.51 7.13
CA ALA A 93 9.09 5.00 8.18
C ALA A 93 8.64 3.54 7.91
N ALA A 94 8.35 3.21 6.65
CA ALA A 94 8.01 1.85 6.24
C ALA A 94 9.19 0.89 6.46
N GLN A 95 10.42 1.32 6.17
CA GLN A 95 11.63 0.54 6.36
C GLN A 95 11.92 0.29 7.84
N THR A 96 11.88 1.33 8.68
CA THR A 96 12.03 1.18 10.14
C THR A 96 11.00 0.22 10.73
N LYS A 97 9.75 0.27 10.23
CA LYS A 97 8.69 -0.64 10.68
C LYS A 97 8.92 -2.09 10.24
N ARG A 98 9.56 -2.33 9.09
CA ARG A 98 9.94 -3.68 8.64
C ARG A 98 11.06 -4.23 9.53
N GLU A 99 12.09 -3.44 9.77
CA GLU A 99 13.23 -3.80 10.62
C GLU A 99 12.77 -4.12 12.05
N GLN A 100 11.86 -3.30 12.60
CA GLN A 100 11.28 -3.57 13.92
C GLN A 100 10.54 -4.90 13.97
N ARG A 101 9.69 -5.19 12.96
CA ARG A 101 8.96 -6.47 12.90
C ARG A 101 9.88 -7.67 12.72
N GLU A 102 10.97 -7.50 11.97
CA GLU A 102 11.96 -8.55 11.79
C GLU A 102 12.69 -8.84 13.10
N LYS A 103 13.09 -7.79 13.83
CA LYS A 103 13.67 -7.91 15.16
C LYS A 103 12.72 -8.59 16.15
N GLU A 104 11.46 -8.16 16.22
CA GLU A 104 10.43 -8.78 17.07
C GLU A 104 10.21 -10.26 16.72
N ARG A 105 10.22 -10.62 15.43
CA ARG A 105 10.11 -12.03 15.00
C ARG A 105 11.33 -12.85 15.40
N ALA A 106 12.53 -12.30 15.24
CA ALA A 106 13.77 -12.96 15.62
C ALA A 106 13.83 -13.20 17.14
N GLU A 107 13.47 -12.20 17.95
CA GLU A 107 13.39 -12.32 19.40
C GLU A 107 12.33 -13.35 19.83
N ALA A 108 11.14 -13.32 19.22
CA ALA A 108 10.10 -14.31 19.49
C ALA A 108 10.51 -15.73 19.08
N GLU A 109 11.25 -15.90 17.97
CA GLU A 109 11.77 -17.20 17.57
C GLU A 109 12.85 -17.72 18.53
N GLN A 110 13.76 -16.84 18.98
CA GLN A 110 14.74 -17.20 20.00
C GLN A 110 14.07 -17.62 21.30
N GLN A 111 13.05 -16.87 21.72
CA GLN A 111 12.28 -17.21 22.92
C GLN A 111 11.61 -18.58 22.79
N ARG A 112 10.97 -18.87 21.64
CA ARG A 112 10.38 -20.19 21.39
C ARG A 112 11.41 -21.31 21.43
N LYS A 113 12.61 -21.10 20.86
CA LYS A 113 13.69 -22.10 20.89
C LYS A 113 14.17 -22.36 22.32
N LEU A 114 14.34 -21.32 23.13
CA LEU A 114 14.72 -21.47 24.53
C LEU A 114 13.65 -22.23 25.33
N GLU A 115 12.37 -21.91 25.11
CA GLU A 115 11.26 -22.63 25.74
C GLU A 115 11.17 -24.09 25.28
N GLU A 116 11.43 -24.36 24.00
CA GLU A 116 11.48 -25.71 23.45
C GLU A 116 12.66 -26.52 24.02
N GLU A 117 13.86 -25.93 24.08
CA GLU A 117 15.04 -26.55 24.70
C GLU A 117 14.82 -26.82 26.19
N GLU A 118 14.19 -25.88 26.91
CA GLU A 118 13.84 -26.08 28.33
C GLU A 118 12.83 -27.23 28.48
N ARG A 119 11.82 -27.30 27.61
CA ARG A 119 10.85 -28.40 27.60
C ARG A 119 11.49 -29.73 27.26
N GLU A 120 12.40 -29.77 26.28
CA GLU A 120 13.13 -30.97 25.91
C GLU A 120 14.03 -31.43 27.06
N HIS A 121 14.74 -30.51 27.71
CA HIS A 121 15.55 -30.81 28.88
C HIS A 121 14.71 -31.37 30.03
N LEU A 122 13.55 -30.74 30.32
CA LEU A 122 12.60 -31.24 31.32
C LEU A 122 12.10 -32.64 30.96
N ASN A 123 11.67 -32.87 29.72
CA ASN A 123 11.20 -34.18 29.26
C ASN A 123 12.30 -35.25 29.35
N ALA A 124 13.54 -34.91 28.99
CA ALA A 124 14.69 -35.82 29.09
C ALA A 124 15.02 -36.19 30.55
N SER A 125 14.72 -35.31 31.50
CA SER A 125 14.92 -35.56 32.93
C SER A 125 13.89 -36.51 33.55
N ILE A 126 12.76 -36.77 32.87
CA ILE A 126 11.70 -37.65 33.35
C ILE A 126 12.11 -39.12 33.10
N PRO A 127 12.21 -39.96 34.16
CA PRO A 127 12.46 -41.39 33.99
C PRO A 127 11.35 -42.03 33.17
N HIS A 128 11.69 -42.92 32.23
CA HIS A 128 10.71 -43.60 31.38
C HIS A 128 10.33 -44.98 31.97
N GLY A 129 9.18 -45.52 31.54
CA GLY A 129 8.70 -46.84 31.96
C GLY A 129 8.09 -46.87 33.36
N ASN A 130 8.12 -48.04 34.01
CA ASN A 130 7.45 -48.26 35.30
C ASN A 130 7.95 -47.31 36.40
N LEU A 131 9.27 -47.02 36.44
CA LEU A 131 9.87 -46.13 37.43
C LEU A 131 9.32 -44.70 37.31
N GLY A 132 9.20 -44.19 36.09
CA GLY A 132 8.61 -42.87 35.83
C GLY A 132 7.15 -42.79 36.23
N LEU A 133 6.38 -43.84 35.92
CA LEU A 133 4.97 -43.94 36.27
C LEU A 133 4.78 -43.96 37.79
N GLU A 134 5.57 -44.73 38.52
CA GLU A 134 5.53 -44.78 39.99
C GLU A 134 5.85 -43.40 40.61
N MET A 135 6.87 -42.71 40.10
CA MET A 135 7.20 -41.34 40.53
C MET A 135 6.06 -40.36 40.22
N GLY A 136 5.46 -40.43 39.03
CA GLY A 136 4.32 -39.60 38.65
C GLY A 136 3.10 -39.82 39.54
N ILE A 137 2.79 -41.07 39.86
CA ILE A 137 1.71 -41.45 40.77
C ILE A 137 1.98 -40.93 42.20
N ALA A 138 3.22 -41.02 42.68
CA ALA A 138 3.61 -40.48 43.98
C ALA A 138 3.43 -38.95 44.04
N MET A 139 3.90 -38.21 43.02
CA MET A 139 3.70 -36.76 42.90
C MET A 139 2.22 -36.38 42.80
N LEU A 140 1.42 -37.16 42.07
CA LEU A 140 -0.03 -36.96 41.97
C LEU A 140 -0.71 -37.13 43.34
N ARG A 141 -0.28 -38.11 44.14
CA ARG A 141 -0.77 -38.32 45.51
C ARG A 141 -0.41 -37.15 46.43
N GLU A 142 0.81 -36.64 46.35
CA GLU A 142 1.25 -35.48 47.14
C GLU A 142 0.50 -34.20 46.77
N SER A 143 0.30 -33.94 45.47
CA SER A 143 -0.35 -32.71 44.97
C SER A 143 -1.86 -32.66 45.18
N THR A 144 -2.54 -33.80 45.27
CA THR A 144 -4.01 -33.85 45.37
C THR A 144 -4.54 -33.60 46.78
N GLY A 145 -3.72 -33.73 47.83
CA GLY A 145 -4.03 -33.37 49.22
C GLY A 145 -5.19 -34.13 49.88
N SER A 146 -5.98 -34.91 49.13
CA SER A 146 -7.09 -35.72 49.60
C SER A 146 -7.18 -37.03 48.80
N GLU A 147 -7.49 -38.12 49.51
CA GLU A 147 -7.59 -39.47 48.92
C GLU A 147 -8.73 -39.55 47.87
N ALA A 148 -9.81 -38.79 48.05
CA ALA A 148 -10.92 -38.76 47.09
C ALA A 148 -10.50 -38.12 45.76
N THR A 149 -9.79 -36.99 45.81
CA THR A 149 -9.29 -36.29 44.61
C THR A 149 -8.21 -37.08 43.89
N TYR A 150 -7.34 -37.76 44.65
CA TYR A 150 -6.32 -38.66 44.11
C TYR A 150 -6.95 -39.80 43.30
N ARG A 151 -7.93 -40.51 43.87
CA ARG A 151 -8.63 -41.61 43.18
C ARG A 151 -9.36 -41.14 41.92
N GLN A 152 -10.02 -39.99 41.98
CA GLN A 152 -10.69 -39.41 40.82
C GLN A 152 -9.69 -39.07 39.70
N SER A 153 -8.51 -38.53 40.07
CA SER A 153 -7.46 -38.18 39.10
C SER A 153 -6.84 -39.42 38.45
N LEU A 154 -6.60 -40.48 39.23
CA LEU A 154 -6.15 -41.77 38.71
C LEU A 154 -7.17 -42.44 37.78
N GLN A 155 -8.47 -42.40 38.12
CA GLN A 155 -9.52 -42.93 37.24
C GLN A 155 -9.55 -42.19 35.90
N LYS A 156 -9.40 -40.86 35.92
CA LYS A 156 -9.28 -40.07 34.68
C LYS A 156 -8.05 -40.47 33.87
N LEU A 157 -6.90 -40.63 34.52
CA LEU A 157 -5.67 -41.08 33.86
C LEU A 157 -5.85 -42.47 33.24
N LEU A 158 -6.48 -43.41 33.94
CA LEU A 158 -6.77 -44.75 33.43
C LEU A 158 -7.65 -44.72 32.19
N VAL A 159 -8.69 -43.87 32.17
CA VAL A 159 -9.55 -43.69 30.98
C VAL A 159 -8.74 -43.17 29.79
N VAL A 160 -7.87 -42.19 30.00
CA VAL A 160 -7.02 -41.64 28.92
C VAL A 160 -6.07 -42.71 28.38
N VAL A 161 -5.38 -43.46 29.25
CA VAL A 161 -4.47 -44.54 28.84
C VAL A 161 -5.23 -45.65 28.11
N SER A 162 -6.39 -46.05 28.61
CA SER A 162 -7.24 -47.06 27.96
C SER A 162 -7.70 -46.62 26.57
N ASN A 163 -8.03 -45.35 26.38
CA ASN A 163 -8.45 -44.82 25.08
C ASN A 163 -7.29 -44.77 24.08
N ILE A 164 -6.10 -44.34 24.52
CA ILE A 164 -4.90 -44.29 23.67
C ILE A 164 -4.47 -45.70 23.24
N CYS A 165 -4.43 -46.65 24.18
CA CYS A 165 -4.08 -48.03 23.86
C CYS A 165 -5.17 -48.72 23.02
N GLY A 166 -6.45 -48.45 23.27
CA GLY A 166 -7.55 -48.97 22.45
C GLY A 166 -7.50 -48.48 21.01
N HIS A 167 -7.23 -47.20 20.80
CA HIS A 167 -7.08 -46.60 19.46
C HIS A 167 -5.95 -47.23 18.65
N GLN A 168 -4.76 -47.38 19.25
CA GLN A 168 -3.61 -48.01 18.58
C GLN A 168 -3.86 -49.49 18.26
N CYS A 169 -4.58 -50.22 19.12
CA CYS A 169 -4.99 -51.59 18.83
C CYS A 169 -5.95 -51.69 17.65
N LEU A 170 -6.91 -50.77 17.53
CA LEU A 170 -7.86 -50.76 16.39
C LEU A 170 -7.15 -50.49 15.07
N LEU A 171 -6.22 -49.52 15.03
CA LEU A 171 -5.42 -49.26 13.84
C LEU A 171 -4.53 -50.46 13.48
N ALA A 172 -3.93 -51.12 14.46
CA ALA A 172 -3.11 -52.32 14.24
C ALA A 172 -3.93 -53.53 13.72
N LEU A 173 -5.23 -53.58 14.02
CA LEU A 173 -6.19 -54.55 13.48
C LEU A 173 -6.73 -54.17 12.10
N GLY A 174 -6.19 -53.11 11.47
CA GLY A 174 -6.54 -52.69 10.11
C GLY A 174 -7.72 -51.75 10.00
N PHE A 175 -8.31 -51.31 11.12
CA PHE A 175 -9.38 -50.31 11.09
C PHE A 175 -8.83 -48.96 10.67
N LYS A 176 -9.58 -48.24 9.83
CA LYS A 176 -9.29 -46.86 9.42
C LYS A 176 -10.17 -45.90 10.19
N GLU A 177 -9.60 -44.77 10.59
CA GLU A 177 -10.33 -43.71 11.26
C GLU A 177 -11.03 -42.82 10.23
N LEU A 178 -12.34 -42.64 10.40
CA LEU A 178 -13.18 -41.76 9.60
C LEU A 178 -13.87 -40.76 10.54
N GLN A 179 -13.74 -39.48 10.22
CA GLN A 179 -14.48 -38.44 10.94
C GLN A 179 -15.92 -38.37 10.39
N GLN A 180 -16.89 -38.71 11.24
CA GLN A 180 -18.30 -38.70 10.89
C GLN A 180 -19.06 -37.72 11.80
N GLY A 181 -19.80 -36.78 11.21
CA GLY A 181 -20.60 -35.78 11.92
C GLY A 181 -20.66 -34.43 11.20
N ASP A 182 -21.59 -33.56 11.60
CA ASP A 182 -21.61 -32.14 11.17
C ASP A 182 -20.41 -31.41 11.79
N GLU A 183 -19.97 -30.32 11.14
CA GLU A 183 -18.81 -29.47 11.55
C GLU A 183 -18.84 -29.03 13.03
N THR A 184 -20.00 -29.12 13.69
CA THR A 184 -20.19 -28.70 15.08
C THR A 184 -19.92 -29.80 16.11
N GLN A 185 -19.91 -31.08 15.73
CA GLN A 185 -19.55 -32.22 16.61
C GLN A 185 -18.96 -33.39 15.79
N PRO A 186 -17.68 -33.30 15.38
CA PRO A 186 -17.01 -34.43 14.75
C PRO A 186 -16.91 -35.60 15.74
N ARG A 187 -17.21 -36.81 15.26
CA ARG A 187 -16.98 -38.05 16.00
C ARG A 187 -16.06 -38.95 15.19
N ASP A 188 -15.01 -39.45 15.83
CA ASP A 188 -14.10 -40.41 15.22
C ASP A 188 -14.77 -41.79 15.24
N VAL A 189 -14.94 -42.38 14.06
CA VAL A 189 -15.51 -43.71 13.86
C VAL A 189 -14.46 -44.58 13.18
N PHE A 190 -14.24 -45.78 13.70
CA PHE A 190 -13.31 -46.76 13.13
C PHE A 190 -14.07 -47.68 12.19
N VAL A 191 -13.66 -47.74 10.93
CA VAL A 191 -14.26 -48.57 9.89
C VAL A 191 -13.21 -49.48 9.32
N LEU A 192 -13.53 -50.76 9.19
CA LEU A 192 -12.74 -51.71 8.44
C LEU A 192 -13.29 -51.73 7.01
N GLU A 193 -12.47 -51.39 6.02
CA GLU A 193 -12.90 -51.40 4.62
C GLU A 193 -13.14 -52.85 4.17
N GLU A 194 -14.38 -53.17 3.80
CA GLU A 194 -14.73 -54.45 3.19
C GLU A 194 -14.29 -54.45 1.71
N PRO A 195 -13.68 -55.54 1.21
CA PRO A 195 -13.39 -55.68 -0.22
C PRO A 195 -14.67 -55.65 -1.06
N ASP A 196 -14.59 -55.08 -2.26
CA ASP A 196 -15.73 -55.08 -3.18
C ASP A 196 -16.03 -56.51 -3.66
N LEU A 197 -17.16 -57.05 -3.18
CA LEU A 197 -17.70 -58.36 -3.50
C LEU A 197 -17.90 -58.59 -5.02
N SER A 198 -17.99 -57.53 -5.81
CA SER A 198 -18.23 -57.62 -7.25
C SER A 198 -16.96 -57.84 -8.09
N GLU A 199 -15.78 -57.61 -7.51
CA GLU A 199 -14.51 -57.69 -8.23
C GLU A 199 -13.75 -59.01 -7.99
N ASP A 200 -13.74 -59.54 -6.76
CA ASP A 200 -13.02 -60.79 -6.44
C ASP A 200 -13.56 -61.51 -5.18
N LEU A 201 -14.19 -62.68 -5.38
CA LEU A 201 -14.72 -63.53 -4.30
C LEU A 201 -13.62 -64.21 -3.46
N ASP A 202 -12.43 -64.40 -4.02
CA ASP A 202 -11.30 -65.00 -3.31
C ASP A 202 -10.69 -63.97 -2.34
N VAL A 203 -10.67 -62.69 -2.72
CA VAL A 203 -10.24 -61.59 -1.84
C VAL A 203 -11.17 -61.43 -0.65
N TRP A 204 -12.48 -61.59 -0.85
CA TRP A 204 -13.45 -61.55 0.25
C TRP A 204 -13.25 -62.71 1.24
N SER A 205 -12.99 -63.91 0.72
CA SER A 205 -12.74 -65.10 1.56
C SER A 205 -11.46 -64.93 2.39
N ASN A 206 -10.39 -64.42 1.77
CA ASN A 206 -9.12 -64.12 2.46
C ASN A 206 -9.30 -63.06 3.56
N TRP A 207 -10.00 -61.96 3.27
CA TRP A 207 -10.29 -60.91 4.26
C TRP A 207 -11.09 -61.44 5.45
N PHE A 208 -12.08 -62.30 5.20
CA PHE A 208 -12.90 -62.90 6.25
C PHE A 208 -12.12 -63.90 7.12
N ASP A 209 -11.21 -64.68 6.50
CA ASP A 209 -10.35 -65.60 7.24
C ASP A 209 -9.31 -64.86 8.08
N GLU A 210 -8.72 -63.77 7.58
CA GLU A 210 -7.86 -62.87 8.36
C GLU A 210 -8.58 -62.28 9.57
N LEU A 211 -9.84 -61.85 9.40
CA LEU A 211 -10.68 -61.35 10.49
C LEU A 211 -10.93 -62.41 11.58
N LYS A 212 -11.20 -63.66 11.19
CA LYS A 212 -11.33 -64.77 12.14
C LYS A 212 -10.03 -65.06 12.87
N GLU A 213 -8.89 -65.01 12.18
CA GLU A 213 -7.58 -65.18 12.81
C GLU A 213 -7.31 -64.09 13.84
N MET A 214 -7.63 -62.83 13.52
CA MET A 214 -7.53 -61.71 14.45
C MET A 214 -8.45 -61.90 15.67
N GLN A 215 -9.70 -62.33 15.46
CA GLN A 215 -10.63 -62.64 16.55
C GLN A 215 -10.07 -63.74 17.46
N ASN A 216 -9.60 -64.84 16.88
CA ASN A 216 -9.03 -65.96 17.63
C ASN A 216 -7.79 -65.54 18.43
N LEU A 217 -6.95 -64.65 17.87
CA LEU A 217 -5.77 -64.11 18.56
C LEU A 217 -6.18 -63.30 19.80
N VAL A 218 -7.21 -62.47 19.68
CA VAL A 218 -7.73 -61.66 20.80
C VAL A 218 -8.35 -62.56 21.87
N GLU A 219 -9.18 -63.53 21.48
CA GLU A 219 -9.81 -64.48 22.41
C GLU A 219 -8.77 -65.35 23.15
N ALA A 220 -7.71 -65.78 22.46
CA ALA A 220 -6.62 -66.55 23.06
C ALA A 220 -5.77 -65.75 24.06
N LYS A 221 -5.75 -64.41 23.96
CA LYS A 221 -5.05 -63.53 24.91
C LYS A 221 -5.90 -63.12 26.11
N LEU A 222 -7.22 -63.29 26.00
CA LEU A 222 -8.19 -63.02 27.07
C LEU A 222 -8.49 -64.25 27.94
N SER A 223 -8.08 -65.44 27.49
CA SER A 223 -8.19 -66.73 28.19
C SER A 223 -6.95 -67.02 29.05
#